data_AF-A0AA51R5J4-F1
#
_entry.id   AF-A0AA51R5J4-F1
#
_cell.length_a   1.000
_cell.length_b   1.000
_cell.length_c   1.000
_cell.angle_alpha   90.00
_cell.angle_beta   90.00
_cell.angle_gamma   90.00
#
_symmetry.space_group_name_H-M   'P 1'
#
loop_
_entity.id
_entity.type
_entity.pdbx_description
1 polymer ?
#
loop_
_entity_poly.entity_id
_entity_poly.type
_entity_poly.pdbx_seq_one_letter_code
_entity_poly.pdbx_strand_id
1 'polypeptide(L)'
;MRYLKALLLVLLTCLPLQLWAFTAPAQVQVESEWGEANPDDVKAVLNSVIEVISPYMAGRTFGNVIVRNDKSGPIALYEKSPNDEYIVMLNVGGRYWAQLAYQFSHEMCHLISNYDLAPNNITQQQWFEESLCEAFSLFALEKMAQHWEANPPYPHWQEYAPKFREYQQDMFKQTHRQLPKSMKLPKWYQAYAKTLSADPYAQDRDLNELVANQLLPIFAAKPETWITLNYLNLGEDSGDKTLDKYLTDWENNVPSTWQPTIQEIKKILIKS
;
A
#
# COMPACT_ATOMS: atom_id res chain seq x y z
N MET A 1 59.14 3.46 -35.02
CA MET A 1 58.51 2.84 -33.82
C MET A 1 58.41 3.85 -32.69
N ARG A 2 57.36 4.67 -32.68
CA ARG A 2 56.89 5.53 -31.59
C ARG A 2 55.49 5.98 -32.05
N TYR A 3 54.56 6.23 -31.13
CA TYR A 3 53.16 6.61 -31.38
C TYR A 3 52.10 5.50 -31.54
N LEU A 4 52.34 4.31 -30.96
CA LEU A 4 51.27 3.33 -30.69
C LEU A 4 51.06 3.15 -29.18
N LYS A 5 50.81 4.25 -28.45
CA LYS A 5 50.48 4.23 -27.00
C LYS A 5 49.53 5.38 -26.60
N ALA A 6 48.61 5.78 -27.47
CA ALA A 6 47.68 6.88 -27.19
C ALA A 6 46.23 6.55 -27.62
N LEU A 7 45.79 5.31 -27.43
CA LEU A 7 44.43 4.91 -27.80
C LEU A 7 43.76 3.99 -26.78
N LEU A 8 44.09 4.15 -25.49
CA LEU A 8 43.43 3.41 -24.41
C LEU A 8 43.16 4.25 -23.15
N LEU A 9 43.08 5.58 -23.25
CA LEU A 9 42.85 6.43 -22.07
C LEU A 9 41.91 7.63 -22.29
N VAL A 10 41.07 7.62 -23.34
CA VAL A 10 40.12 8.73 -23.62
C VAL A 10 38.72 8.22 -23.97
N LEU A 11 38.30 7.08 -23.41
CA LEU A 11 36.94 6.55 -23.61
C LEU A 11 36.20 6.25 -22.30
N LEU A 12 36.63 6.88 -21.19
CA LEU A 12 36.04 6.67 -19.87
C LEU A 12 35.49 7.94 -19.20
N THR A 13 35.41 9.08 -19.90
CA THR A 13 35.10 10.38 -19.26
C THR A 13 33.95 11.16 -19.89
N CYS A 14 32.98 10.54 -20.57
CA CYS A 14 31.80 11.26 -21.09
C CYS A 14 30.50 10.44 -21.05
N LEU A 15 30.29 9.61 -20.02
CA LEU A 15 28.92 9.29 -19.63
C LEU A 15 28.59 10.19 -18.45
N PRO A 16 27.70 11.18 -18.59
CA PRO A 16 27.16 11.83 -17.42
C PRO A 16 26.42 10.74 -16.64
N LEU A 17 27.02 10.28 -15.55
CA LEU A 17 26.27 9.67 -14.46
C LEU A 17 25.35 10.76 -13.93
N GLN A 18 24.23 10.98 -14.60
CA GLN A 18 23.09 11.60 -13.97
C GLN A 18 22.63 10.59 -12.93
N LEU A 19 23.21 10.67 -11.73
CA LEU A 19 22.59 10.12 -10.55
C LEU A 19 21.26 10.86 -10.43
N TRP A 20 20.18 10.23 -10.89
CA TRP A 20 18.85 10.69 -10.57
C TRP A 20 18.74 10.51 -9.06
N ALA A 21 18.90 11.61 -8.32
CA ALA A 21 18.62 11.60 -6.90
C ALA A 21 17.17 11.13 -6.74
N PHE A 22 16.96 10.04 -6.01
CA PHE A 22 15.62 9.60 -5.68
C PHE A 22 14.94 10.71 -4.89
N THR A 23 13.97 11.37 -5.50
CA THR A 23 13.08 12.28 -4.79
C THR A 23 11.95 11.43 -4.23
N ALA A 24 11.93 11.26 -2.91
CA ALA A 24 10.89 10.49 -2.26
C ALA A 24 9.49 11.06 -2.61
N PRO A 25 8.52 10.22 -2.97
CA PRO A 25 7.18 10.68 -3.34
C PRO A 25 6.42 11.28 -2.14
N ALA A 26 6.86 11.02 -0.92
CA ALA A 26 6.35 11.63 0.30
C ALA A 26 7.50 11.96 1.26
N GLN A 27 7.41 13.08 1.97
CA GLN A 27 8.33 13.47 3.05
C GLN A 27 7.63 13.26 4.39
N VAL A 28 8.10 12.28 5.17
CA VAL A 28 7.48 11.95 6.46
C VAL A 28 7.93 12.93 7.54
N GLN A 29 6.94 13.53 8.22
CA GLN A 29 7.13 14.31 9.44
C GLN A 29 6.53 13.55 10.62
N VAL A 30 7.38 13.11 11.54
CA VAL A 30 6.96 12.38 12.73
C VAL A 30 6.67 13.39 13.84
N GLU A 31 5.43 13.37 14.32
CA GLU A 31 4.96 14.17 15.45
C GLU A 31 4.54 13.26 16.62
N SER A 32 4.17 13.84 17.77
CA SER A 32 3.70 13.15 18.99
C SER A 32 4.74 12.26 19.69
N GLU A 33 4.37 11.72 20.85
CA GLU A 33 5.21 10.78 21.60
C GLU A 33 5.03 9.34 21.10
N TRP A 34 6.14 8.64 20.88
CA TRP A 34 6.16 7.25 20.37
C TRP A 34 6.48 6.23 21.47
N GLY A 35 6.09 6.54 22.71
CA GLY A 35 6.43 5.74 23.88
C GLY A 35 7.95 5.61 24.04
N GLU A 36 8.45 4.38 24.04
CA GLU A 36 9.88 4.08 24.18
C GLU A 36 10.67 4.12 22.86
N ALA A 37 10.00 4.36 21.72
CA ALA A 37 10.65 4.48 20.42
C ALA A 37 11.21 5.90 20.22
N ASN A 38 12.44 5.99 19.71
CA ASN A 38 13.00 7.26 19.27
C ASN A 38 12.25 7.74 18.01
N PRO A 39 11.76 8.99 17.93
CA PRO A 39 11.12 9.53 16.74
C PRO A 39 11.97 9.42 15.46
N ASP A 40 13.30 9.48 15.55
CA ASP A 40 14.18 9.27 14.39
C ASP A 40 14.15 7.82 13.88
N ASP A 41 14.07 6.85 14.79
CA ASP A 41 13.92 5.42 14.44
C ASP A 41 12.56 5.18 13.77
N VAL A 42 11.49 5.77 14.31
CA VAL A 42 10.15 5.74 13.70
C VAL A 42 10.20 6.31 12.29
N LYS A 43 10.80 7.50 12.13
CA LYS A 43 10.97 8.13 10.83
C LYS A 43 11.77 7.26 9.86
N ALA A 44 12.80 6.57 10.33
CA ALA A 44 13.58 5.64 9.52
C ALA A 44 12.73 4.47 8.98
N VAL A 45 11.87 3.87 9.82
CA VAL A 45 10.93 2.82 9.39
C VAL A 45 9.94 3.35 8.35
N LEU A 46 9.32 4.50 8.62
CA LEU A 46 8.32 5.10 7.72
C LEU A 46 8.94 5.49 6.37
N ASN A 47 10.18 6.00 6.37
CA ASN A 47 10.92 6.28 5.14
C ASN A 47 11.23 5.01 4.35
N SER A 48 11.61 3.91 5.01
CA SER A 48 11.77 2.62 4.33
C SER A 48 10.46 2.15 3.70
N VAL A 49 9.31 2.36 4.36
CA VAL A 49 8.00 2.08 3.74
C VAL A 49 7.83 2.90 2.46
N ILE A 50 8.03 4.23 2.53
CA ILE A 50 7.92 5.10 1.34
C ILE A 50 8.84 4.64 0.21
N GLU A 51 10.08 4.26 0.52
CA GLU A 51 11.03 3.77 -0.48
C GLU A 51 10.51 2.51 -1.18
N VAL A 52 10.07 1.51 -0.41
CA VAL A 52 9.63 0.23 -0.99
C VAL A 52 8.30 0.31 -1.72
N ILE A 53 7.41 1.25 -1.36
CA ILE A 53 6.12 1.44 -2.04
C ILE A 53 6.19 2.44 -3.20
N SER A 54 7.24 3.28 -3.27
CA SER A 54 7.39 4.32 -4.29
C SER A 54 7.23 3.84 -5.74
N PRO A 55 7.64 2.61 -6.14
CA PRO A 55 7.45 2.14 -7.52
C PRO A 55 5.97 2.00 -7.93
N TYR A 56 5.05 1.94 -6.97
CA TYR A 56 3.63 1.71 -7.19
C TYR A 56 2.79 2.99 -7.15
N MET A 57 3.40 4.17 -7.00
CA MET A 57 2.70 5.46 -6.87
C MET A 57 2.45 6.19 -8.20
N ALA A 58 2.70 5.56 -9.36
CA ALA A 58 2.47 6.16 -10.68
C ALA A 58 3.10 7.56 -10.89
N GLY A 59 4.22 7.85 -10.21
CA GLY A 59 4.87 9.16 -10.25
C GLY A 59 4.14 10.26 -9.48
N ARG A 60 3.09 9.94 -8.71
CA ARG A 60 2.44 10.87 -7.79
C ARG A 60 3.37 11.24 -6.64
N THR A 61 3.15 12.45 -6.13
CA THR A 61 3.81 12.96 -4.94
C THR A 61 2.77 13.43 -3.94
N PHE A 62 2.99 13.15 -2.67
CA PHE A 62 2.09 13.49 -1.55
C PHE A 62 2.62 14.65 -0.70
N GLY A 63 3.73 15.28 -1.12
CA GLY A 63 4.34 16.37 -0.36
C GLY A 63 4.78 15.92 1.03
N ASN A 64 4.48 16.72 2.04
CA ASN A 64 4.68 16.34 3.43
C ASN A 64 3.51 15.49 3.93
N VAL A 65 3.83 14.41 4.64
CA VAL A 65 2.85 13.58 5.34
C VAL A 65 3.20 13.61 6.82
N ILE A 66 2.30 14.18 7.63
CA ILE A 66 2.41 14.20 9.09
C ILE A 66 1.96 12.84 9.61
N VAL A 67 2.78 12.22 10.45
CA VAL A 67 2.50 10.92 11.07
C VAL A 67 2.51 11.05 12.58
N ARG A 68 1.43 10.64 13.23
CA ARG A 68 1.22 10.71 14.68
C ARG A 68 0.93 9.34 15.27
N ASN A 69 1.26 9.14 16.54
CA ASN A 69 0.81 7.98 17.31
C ASN A 69 -0.45 8.37 18.10
N ASP A 70 -1.55 7.67 17.86
CA ASP A 70 -2.84 7.91 18.51
C ASP A 70 -3.65 6.60 18.61
N LYS A 71 -4.36 6.41 19.73
CA LYS A 71 -5.17 5.20 19.97
C LYS A 71 -6.39 5.09 19.06
N SER A 72 -6.79 6.19 18.43
CA SER A 72 -7.86 6.23 17.42
C SER A 72 -7.40 5.76 16.04
N GLY A 73 -6.09 5.55 15.84
CA GLY A 73 -5.54 4.98 14.61
C GLY A 73 -5.57 3.44 14.56
N PRO A 74 -5.20 2.84 13.40
CA PRO A 74 -4.68 3.53 12.22
C PRO A 74 -5.77 4.21 11.38
N ILE A 75 -5.48 5.42 10.88
CA ILE A 75 -6.39 6.20 10.01
C ILE A 75 -5.66 7.34 9.28
N ALA A 76 -5.94 7.51 8.00
CA ALA A 76 -5.68 8.72 7.22
C ALA A 76 -6.84 9.70 7.36
N LEU A 77 -6.59 10.89 7.91
CA LEU A 77 -7.64 11.89 8.12
C LEU A 77 -8.07 12.52 6.79
N TYR A 78 -9.37 12.70 6.61
CA TYR A 78 -9.90 13.48 5.47
C TYR A 78 -9.53 14.97 5.58
N GLU A 79 -9.53 15.49 6.81
CA GLU A 79 -9.09 16.86 7.07
C GLU A 79 -7.57 16.93 7.04
N LYS A 80 -7.05 17.79 6.17
CA LYS A 80 -5.62 18.08 6.06
C LYS A 80 -5.15 19.09 7.10
N SER A 81 -3.84 19.21 7.27
CA SER A 81 -3.26 20.28 8.10
C SER A 81 -3.60 21.67 7.54
N PRO A 82 -3.46 22.75 8.33
CA PRO A 82 -3.60 24.12 7.83
C PRO A 82 -2.65 24.48 6.66
N ASN A 83 -1.58 23.70 6.44
CA ASN A 83 -0.66 23.85 5.32
C ASN A 83 -0.96 22.90 4.15
N ASP A 84 -2.16 22.30 4.13
CA ASP A 84 -2.62 21.32 3.11
C ASP A 84 -1.82 19.99 3.11
N GLU A 85 -1.29 19.59 4.27
CA GLU A 85 -0.53 18.34 4.42
C GLU A 85 -1.43 17.18 4.86
N TYR A 86 -1.16 15.98 4.35
CA TYR A 86 -1.85 14.77 4.78
C TYR A 86 -1.48 14.42 6.22
N ILE A 87 -2.45 13.97 7.02
CA ILE A 87 -2.24 13.54 8.40
C ILE A 87 -2.64 12.06 8.52
N VAL A 88 -1.68 11.24 8.94
CA VAL A 88 -1.85 9.82 9.24
C VAL A 88 -1.67 9.59 10.73
N MET A 89 -2.63 8.94 11.37
CA MET A 89 -2.52 8.48 12.75
C MET A 89 -2.32 6.98 12.76
N LEU A 90 -1.35 6.50 13.53
CA LEU A 90 -1.03 5.09 13.71
C LEU A 90 -1.20 4.73 15.18
N ASN A 91 -1.44 3.46 15.48
CA ASN A 91 -1.57 2.98 16.85
C ASN A 91 -0.53 1.87 17.09
N VAL A 92 0.66 2.29 17.49
CA VAL A 92 1.80 1.39 17.70
C VAL A 92 2.44 1.65 19.05
N GLY A 93 2.65 0.59 19.83
CA GLY A 93 3.30 0.66 21.14
C GLY A 93 4.80 0.42 21.05
N GLY A 94 5.64 1.45 21.12
CA GLY A 94 7.10 1.26 21.18
C GLY A 94 7.70 0.72 19.87
N ARG A 95 8.58 -0.28 19.95
CA ARG A 95 9.49 -0.69 18.85
C ARG A 95 8.97 -1.81 17.94
N TYR A 96 7.65 -1.92 17.73
CA TYR A 96 7.06 -2.91 16.82
C TYR A 96 7.14 -2.45 15.35
N TRP A 97 8.34 -2.46 14.76
CA TRP A 97 8.57 -1.95 13.40
C TRP A 97 7.76 -2.67 12.32
N ALA A 98 7.51 -3.97 12.45
CA ALA A 98 6.64 -4.68 11.52
C ALA A 98 5.18 -4.18 11.58
N GLN A 99 4.64 -3.95 12.78
CA GLN A 99 3.30 -3.38 12.96
C GLN A 99 3.23 -1.94 12.42
N LEU A 100 4.27 -1.14 12.68
CA LEU A 100 4.38 0.23 12.17
C LEU A 100 4.39 0.26 10.63
N ALA A 101 5.20 -0.59 10.01
CA ALA A 101 5.26 -0.69 8.55
C ALA A 101 3.93 -1.15 7.96
N TYR A 102 3.29 -2.14 8.59
CA TYR A 102 1.98 -2.66 8.19
C TYR A 102 0.90 -1.57 8.24
N GLN A 103 0.71 -0.89 9.38
CA GLN A 103 -0.30 0.15 9.53
C GLN A 103 -0.02 1.34 8.60
N PHE A 104 1.22 1.82 8.52
CA PHE A 104 1.53 2.95 7.65
C PHE A 104 1.34 2.63 6.16
N SER A 105 1.65 1.40 5.73
CA SER A 105 1.40 0.98 4.35
C SER A 105 -0.10 0.93 4.04
N HIS A 106 -0.95 0.53 5.00
CA HIS A 106 -2.41 0.58 4.87
C HIS A 106 -2.90 2.01 4.64
N GLU A 107 -2.47 2.95 5.48
CA GLU A 107 -2.89 4.35 5.35
C GLU A 107 -2.33 5.03 4.10
N MET A 108 -1.09 4.70 3.71
CA MET A 108 -0.54 5.17 2.44
C MET A 108 -1.30 4.59 1.24
N CYS A 109 -1.86 3.38 1.33
CA CYS A 109 -2.74 2.86 0.29
C CYS A 109 -3.97 3.74 0.09
N HIS A 110 -4.62 4.22 1.17
CA HIS A 110 -5.74 5.17 1.08
C HIS A 110 -5.36 6.46 0.33
N LEU A 111 -4.19 7.04 0.65
CA LEU A 111 -3.66 8.21 -0.06
C LEU A 111 -3.46 7.90 -1.56
N ILE A 112 -2.88 6.74 -1.88
CA ILE A 112 -2.69 6.28 -3.27
C ILE A 112 -4.03 6.06 -3.98
N SER A 113 -5.06 5.57 -3.29
CA SER A 113 -6.40 5.30 -3.84
C SER A 113 -7.33 6.49 -3.85
N ASN A 114 -6.83 7.72 -3.65
CA ASN A 114 -7.64 8.94 -3.72
C ASN A 114 -8.81 8.95 -2.72
N TYR A 115 -8.59 8.41 -1.51
CA TYR A 115 -9.61 8.38 -0.46
C TYR A 115 -10.23 9.76 -0.22
N ASP A 116 -9.42 10.82 -0.29
CA ASP A 116 -9.78 12.22 -0.03
C ASP A 116 -10.76 12.83 -1.04
N LEU A 117 -11.10 12.12 -2.11
CA LEU A 117 -12.18 12.49 -3.03
C LEU A 117 -13.58 12.05 -2.56
N ALA A 118 -13.68 11.35 -1.42
CA ALA A 118 -14.91 10.76 -0.86
C ALA A 118 -16.15 11.68 -0.77
N PRO A 119 -16.09 13.00 -0.49
CA PRO A 119 -17.31 13.82 -0.52
C PRO A 119 -17.92 13.95 -1.93
N ASN A 120 -17.13 13.73 -3.00
CA ASN A 120 -17.58 13.77 -4.39
C ASN A 120 -17.73 12.35 -5.00
N ASN A 121 -17.30 11.31 -4.28
CA ASN A 121 -17.33 9.92 -4.75
C ASN A 121 -17.82 8.97 -3.63
N ILE A 122 -19.03 9.24 -3.14
CA ILE A 122 -19.64 8.44 -2.07
C ILE A 122 -19.82 7.01 -2.57
N THR A 123 -19.09 6.05 -2.02
CA THR A 123 -19.21 4.64 -2.41
C THR A 123 -19.73 3.80 -1.24
N GLN A 124 -20.62 2.85 -1.52
CA GLN A 124 -20.95 1.78 -0.57
C GLN A 124 -19.92 0.65 -0.61
N GLN A 125 -18.86 0.81 -1.40
CA GLN A 125 -17.86 -0.23 -1.67
C GLN A 125 -16.49 0.09 -1.04
N GLN A 126 -16.44 1.01 -0.06
CA GLN A 126 -15.21 1.33 0.67
C GLN A 126 -14.59 0.09 1.35
N TRP A 127 -15.39 -0.91 1.74
CA TRP A 127 -14.87 -2.19 2.23
C TRP A 127 -13.90 -2.87 1.25
N PHE A 128 -14.07 -2.66 -0.06
CA PHE A 128 -13.18 -3.24 -1.07
C PHE A 128 -11.84 -2.50 -1.13
N GLU A 129 -11.85 -1.17 -0.95
CA GLU A 129 -10.63 -0.38 -0.76
C GLU A 129 -9.88 -0.84 0.50
N GLU A 130 -10.56 -1.02 1.63
CA GLU A 130 -9.96 -1.58 2.85
C GLU A 130 -9.31 -2.95 2.60
N SER A 131 -9.95 -3.80 1.79
CA SER A 131 -9.41 -5.11 1.42
C SER A 131 -8.15 -5.00 0.54
N LEU A 132 -8.09 -4.00 -0.34
CA LEU A 132 -6.91 -3.70 -1.14
C LEU A 132 -5.77 -3.15 -0.27
N CYS A 133 -6.06 -2.24 0.65
CA CYS A 133 -5.07 -1.66 1.55
C CYS A 133 -4.51 -2.68 2.54
N GLU A 134 -5.33 -3.62 2.98
CA GLU A 134 -4.89 -4.79 3.74
C GLU A 134 -3.97 -5.72 2.92
N ALA A 135 -4.31 -5.99 1.66
CA ALA A 135 -3.43 -6.78 0.80
C ALA A 135 -2.10 -6.02 0.50
N PHE A 136 -2.17 -4.70 0.37
CA PHE A 136 -1.02 -3.85 0.11
C PHE A 136 -0.07 -3.78 1.31
N SER A 137 -0.60 -3.72 2.54
CA SER A 137 0.20 -3.73 3.76
C SER A 137 0.96 -5.06 3.93
N LEU A 138 0.30 -6.20 3.66
CA LEU A 138 0.95 -7.52 3.64
C LEU A 138 2.03 -7.61 2.55
N PHE A 139 1.78 -7.04 1.37
CA PHE A 139 2.77 -6.96 0.31
C PHE A 139 3.98 -6.09 0.71
N ALA A 140 3.73 -4.93 1.33
CA ALA A 140 4.76 -4.01 1.78
C ALA A 140 5.67 -4.65 2.84
N LEU A 141 5.15 -5.50 3.74
CA LEU A 141 5.97 -6.24 4.69
C LEU A 141 7.02 -7.13 4.02
N GLU A 142 6.65 -7.85 2.95
CA GLU A 142 7.62 -8.64 2.19
C GLU A 142 8.68 -7.74 1.52
N LYS A 143 8.28 -6.56 1.03
CA LYS A 143 9.22 -5.58 0.47
C LYS A 143 10.14 -4.97 1.52
N MET A 144 9.63 -4.69 2.71
CA MET A 144 10.42 -4.23 3.85
C MET A 144 11.45 -5.27 4.26
N ALA A 145 11.09 -6.56 4.30
CA ALA A 145 12.03 -7.64 4.56
C ALA A 145 13.17 -7.66 3.53
N GLN A 146 12.83 -7.68 2.24
CA GLN A 146 13.82 -7.67 1.15
C GLN A 146 14.72 -6.43 1.20
N HIS A 147 14.16 -5.26 1.50
CA HIS A 147 14.88 -4.01 1.58
C HIS A 147 15.83 -3.98 2.78
N TRP A 148 15.39 -4.35 3.99
CA TRP A 148 16.24 -4.36 5.18
C TRP A 148 17.27 -5.49 5.21
N GLU A 149 17.07 -6.58 4.45
CA GLU A 149 18.12 -7.59 4.22
C GLU A 149 19.32 -7.02 3.47
N ALA A 150 19.10 -6.04 2.58
CA ALA A 150 20.15 -5.48 1.72
C ALA A 150 20.63 -4.10 2.20
N ASN A 151 19.71 -3.22 2.58
CA ASN A 151 19.92 -1.79 2.82
C ASN A 151 19.07 -1.29 4.00
N PRO A 152 19.26 -1.81 5.22
CA PRO A 152 18.52 -1.30 6.37
C PRO A 152 18.97 0.14 6.70
N PRO A 153 18.10 0.99 7.28
CA PRO A 153 18.47 2.36 7.67
C PRO A 153 19.67 2.43 8.62
N TYR A 154 19.79 1.43 9.49
CA TYR A 154 20.94 1.23 10.35
C TYR A 154 21.50 -0.18 10.13
N PRO A 155 22.83 -0.38 10.00
CA PRO A 155 23.40 -1.69 9.70
C PRO A 155 22.97 -2.81 10.66
N HIS A 156 22.83 -2.49 11.95
CA HIS A 156 22.40 -3.45 12.97
C HIS A 156 20.91 -3.84 12.88
N TRP A 157 20.10 -3.18 12.05
CA TRP A 157 18.70 -3.56 11.82
C TRP A 157 18.53 -4.64 10.75
N GLN A 158 19.60 -5.04 10.06
CA GLN A 158 19.55 -6.14 9.09
C GLN A 158 18.97 -7.42 9.72
N GLU A 159 19.29 -7.69 10.99
CA GLU A 159 18.78 -8.86 11.73
C GLU A 159 17.27 -8.78 12.03
N TYR A 160 16.66 -7.60 11.94
CA TYR A 160 15.22 -7.42 12.11
C TYR A 160 14.44 -7.80 10.84
N ALA A 161 15.07 -7.84 9.66
CA ALA A 161 14.38 -8.07 8.40
C ALA A 161 13.46 -9.33 8.38
N PRO A 162 13.85 -10.47 8.96
CA PRO A 162 12.96 -11.64 9.08
C PRO A 162 11.66 -11.36 9.86
N LYS A 163 11.64 -10.39 10.78
CA LYS A 163 10.47 -10.05 11.60
C LYS A 163 9.30 -9.50 10.78
N PHE A 164 9.56 -8.85 9.66
CA PHE A 164 8.48 -8.44 8.74
C PHE A 164 7.78 -9.66 8.12
N ARG A 165 8.54 -10.68 7.72
CA ARG A 165 7.98 -11.94 7.20
C ARG A 165 7.27 -12.74 8.29
N GLU A 166 7.83 -12.79 9.50
CA GLU A 166 7.17 -13.43 10.64
C GLU A 166 5.79 -12.80 10.89
N TYR A 167 5.72 -11.46 10.95
CA TYR A 167 4.45 -10.74 11.13
C TYR A 167 3.45 -11.05 10.01
N GLN A 168 3.89 -11.02 8.74
CA GLN A 168 3.06 -11.36 7.60
C GLN A 168 2.54 -12.81 7.67
N GLN A 169 3.40 -13.76 8.04
CA GLN A 169 3.03 -15.17 8.21
C GLN A 169 2.04 -15.36 9.36
N ASP A 170 2.19 -14.61 10.45
CA ASP A 170 1.26 -14.65 11.57
C ASP A 170 -0.13 -14.15 11.15
N MET A 171 -0.22 -13.15 10.28
CA MET A 171 -1.48 -12.77 9.64
C MET A 171 -2.06 -13.93 8.82
N PHE A 172 -1.29 -14.55 7.93
CA PHE A 172 -1.81 -15.67 7.10
C PHE A 172 -2.32 -16.88 7.90
N LYS A 173 -1.81 -17.11 9.11
CA LYS A 173 -2.25 -18.19 10.01
C LYS A 173 -3.63 -17.93 10.64
N GLN A 174 -4.11 -16.70 10.64
CA GLN A 174 -5.39 -16.36 11.23
C GLN A 174 -6.55 -16.97 10.43
N THR A 175 -7.44 -17.69 11.12
CA THR A 175 -8.44 -18.54 10.47
C THR A 175 -9.54 -17.76 9.77
N HIS A 176 -9.88 -16.56 10.26
CA HIS A 176 -10.94 -15.73 9.66
C HIS A 176 -10.55 -15.20 8.27
N ARG A 177 -9.25 -15.10 7.98
CA ARG A 177 -8.72 -14.65 6.69
C ARG A 177 -8.77 -15.72 5.59
N GLN A 178 -9.35 -16.88 5.88
CA GLN A 178 -9.43 -18.01 4.97
C GLN A 178 -10.88 -18.22 4.51
N LEU A 179 -11.06 -18.49 3.22
CA LEU A 179 -12.37 -18.92 2.73
C LEU A 179 -12.80 -20.21 3.44
N PRO A 180 -14.10 -20.35 3.77
CA PRO A 180 -14.64 -21.63 4.19
C PRO A 180 -14.29 -22.73 3.17
N LYS A 181 -13.99 -23.94 3.66
CA LYS A 181 -13.59 -25.06 2.80
C LYS A 181 -14.58 -25.26 1.65
N SER A 182 -14.05 -25.40 0.43
CA SER A 182 -14.82 -25.60 -0.81
C SER A 182 -15.74 -24.44 -1.22
N MET A 183 -15.69 -23.30 -0.52
CA MET A 183 -16.39 -22.09 -0.93
C MET A 183 -15.51 -21.27 -1.87
N LYS A 184 -16.07 -20.85 -3.01
CA LYS A 184 -15.43 -19.87 -3.90
C LYS A 184 -15.81 -18.46 -3.48
N LEU A 185 -14.90 -17.51 -3.73
CA LEU A 185 -15.08 -16.11 -3.38
C LEU A 185 -16.38 -15.47 -3.93
N PRO A 186 -16.88 -15.76 -5.16
CA PRO A 186 -18.14 -15.18 -5.63
C PRO A 186 -19.35 -15.60 -4.80
N LYS A 187 -19.38 -16.87 -4.38
CA LYS A 187 -20.43 -17.39 -3.51
C LYS A 187 -20.33 -16.81 -2.10
N TRP A 188 -19.10 -16.62 -1.60
CA TRP A 188 -18.87 -15.95 -0.32
C TRP A 188 -19.33 -14.50 -0.37
N TYR A 189 -18.96 -13.75 -1.41
CA TYR A 189 -19.36 -12.35 -1.59
C TYR A 189 -20.89 -12.21 -1.64
N GLN A 190 -21.60 -13.07 -2.38
CA GLN A 190 -23.06 -13.07 -2.40
C GLN A 190 -23.70 -13.21 -1.01
N ALA A 191 -23.07 -13.95 -0.09
CA ALA A 191 -23.56 -14.12 1.28
C ALA A 191 -23.33 -12.90 2.17
N TYR A 192 -22.27 -12.12 1.90
CA TYR A 192 -21.83 -11.00 2.74
C TYR A 192 -21.98 -9.61 2.10
N ALA A 193 -22.43 -9.52 0.84
CA ALA A 193 -22.49 -8.28 0.08
C ALA A 193 -23.21 -7.14 0.81
N LYS A 194 -24.36 -7.44 1.43
CA LYS A 194 -25.13 -6.45 2.20
C LYS A 194 -24.40 -5.98 3.47
N THR A 195 -23.69 -6.88 4.14
CA THR A 195 -22.92 -6.57 5.35
C THR A 195 -21.74 -5.67 4.98
N LEU A 196 -20.98 -6.05 3.96
CA LEU A 196 -19.87 -5.29 3.42
C LEU A 196 -20.29 -3.90 2.94
N SER A 197 -21.44 -3.79 2.25
CA SER A 197 -21.92 -2.50 1.74
C SER A 197 -22.46 -1.57 2.83
N ALA A 198 -22.82 -2.10 4.00
CA ALA A 198 -23.38 -1.33 5.10
C ALA A 198 -22.29 -0.82 6.06
N ASP A 199 -21.15 -1.49 6.12
CA ASP A 199 -20.05 -1.18 7.03
C ASP A 199 -18.70 -1.47 6.34
N PRO A 200 -17.87 -0.43 6.07
CA PRO A 200 -16.56 -0.63 5.45
C PRO A 200 -15.61 -1.50 6.29
N TYR A 201 -15.84 -1.59 7.60
CA TYR A 201 -15.03 -2.34 8.56
C TYR A 201 -15.76 -3.58 9.10
N ALA A 202 -16.69 -4.12 8.31
CA ALA A 202 -17.60 -5.18 8.71
C ALA A 202 -16.92 -6.32 9.49
N GLN A 203 -17.51 -6.64 10.65
CA GLN A 203 -17.02 -7.67 11.58
C GLN A 203 -15.59 -7.41 12.04
N ASP A 204 -15.31 -6.20 12.52
CA ASP A 204 -13.98 -5.81 12.99
C ASP A 204 -12.87 -6.06 11.96
N ARG A 205 -13.21 -5.84 10.68
CA ARG A 205 -12.38 -6.05 9.48
C ARG A 205 -12.17 -7.51 9.05
N ASP A 206 -12.72 -8.51 9.74
CA ASP A 206 -12.53 -9.92 9.41
C ASP A 206 -12.84 -10.25 7.94
N LEU A 207 -13.92 -9.66 7.41
CA LEU A 207 -14.35 -9.88 6.03
C LEU A 207 -13.41 -9.22 5.02
N ASN A 208 -12.86 -8.04 5.33
CA ASN A 208 -11.89 -7.35 4.48
C ASN A 208 -10.59 -8.13 4.40
N GLU A 209 -10.11 -8.65 5.54
CA GLU A 209 -8.87 -9.40 5.62
C GLU A 209 -8.93 -10.76 4.89
N LEU A 210 -10.11 -11.39 4.87
CA LEU A 210 -10.35 -12.57 4.03
C LEU A 210 -10.22 -12.22 2.54
N VAL A 211 -10.86 -11.14 2.10
CA VAL A 211 -10.81 -10.71 0.69
C VAL A 211 -9.37 -10.34 0.31
N ALA A 212 -8.65 -9.63 1.18
CA ALA A 212 -7.25 -9.28 0.98
C ALA A 212 -6.37 -10.50 0.66
N ASN A 213 -6.55 -11.60 1.40
CA ASN A 213 -5.84 -12.86 1.14
C ASN A 213 -6.17 -13.50 -0.22
N GLN A 214 -7.36 -13.24 -0.78
CA GLN A 214 -7.73 -13.71 -2.12
C GLN A 214 -7.19 -12.79 -3.23
N LEU A 215 -7.02 -11.50 -2.95
CA LEU A 215 -6.50 -10.51 -3.91
C LEU A 215 -4.96 -10.56 -4.00
N LEU A 216 -4.28 -10.76 -2.87
CA LEU A 216 -2.82 -10.72 -2.79
C LEU A 216 -2.11 -11.63 -3.82
N PRO A 217 -2.54 -12.87 -4.11
CA PRO A 217 -1.92 -13.71 -5.14
C PRO A 217 -1.95 -13.10 -6.55
N ILE A 218 -2.99 -12.34 -6.90
CA ILE A 218 -3.10 -11.67 -8.21
C ILE A 218 -1.98 -10.63 -8.33
N PHE A 219 -1.85 -9.77 -7.31
CA PHE A 219 -0.81 -8.74 -7.31
C PHE A 219 0.60 -9.32 -7.11
N ALA A 220 0.76 -10.39 -6.33
CA ALA A 220 2.05 -11.05 -6.13
C ALA A 220 2.59 -11.67 -7.43
N ALA A 221 1.70 -12.17 -8.30
CA ALA A 221 2.08 -12.68 -9.62
C ALA A 221 2.60 -11.58 -10.56
N LYS A 222 2.13 -10.34 -10.37
CA LYS A 222 2.51 -9.18 -11.19
C LYS A 222 2.59 -7.89 -10.36
N PRO A 223 3.64 -7.71 -9.52
CA PRO A 223 3.68 -6.64 -8.53
C PRO A 223 3.54 -5.22 -9.09
N GLU A 224 3.97 -4.98 -10.32
CA GLU A 224 3.81 -3.68 -10.99
C GLU A 224 2.35 -3.25 -11.14
N THR A 225 1.40 -4.19 -11.06
CA THR A 225 -0.03 -3.90 -11.15
C THR A 225 -0.59 -3.19 -9.93
N TRP A 226 0.15 -3.11 -8.81
CA TRP A 226 -0.23 -2.24 -7.69
C TRP A 226 -0.37 -0.76 -8.11
N ILE A 227 0.23 -0.36 -9.23
CA ILE A 227 0.02 0.96 -9.83
C ILE A 227 -1.46 1.26 -10.12
N THR A 228 -2.32 0.24 -10.26
CA THR A 228 -3.76 0.42 -10.48
C THR A 228 -4.45 1.09 -9.31
N LEU A 229 -3.91 1.03 -8.09
CA LEU A 229 -4.47 1.73 -6.92
C LEU A 229 -4.63 3.23 -7.17
N ASN A 230 -3.70 3.85 -7.92
CA ASN A 230 -3.73 5.28 -8.26
C ASN A 230 -4.98 5.71 -9.05
N TYR A 231 -5.70 4.74 -9.62
CA TYR A 231 -6.89 4.96 -10.44
C TYR A 231 -8.19 4.52 -9.75
N LEU A 232 -8.10 4.08 -8.49
CA LEU A 232 -9.25 3.79 -7.64
C LEU A 232 -9.89 5.12 -7.17
N ASN A 233 -11.19 5.10 -6.88
CA ASN A 233 -11.98 6.25 -6.43
C ASN A 233 -11.92 7.50 -7.35
N LEU A 234 -11.54 7.34 -8.62
CA LEU A 234 -11.65 8.38 -9.63
C LEU A 234 -13.02 8.34 -10.32
N GLY A 235 -13.45 9.48 -10.85
CA GLY A 235 -14.70 9.64 -11.59
C GLY A 235 -15.79 10.37 -10.80
N GLU A 236 -16.93 10.59 -11.44
CA GLU A 236 -18.10 11.22 -10.83
C GLU A 236 -19.05 10.19 -10.23
N ASP A 237 -19.84 10.61 -9.24
CA ASP A 237 -20.90 9.80 -8.69
C ASP A 237 -22.01 9.52 -9.72
N SER A 238 -22.03 8.28 -10.22
CA SER A 238 -23.06 7.80 -11.15
C SER A 238 -24.40 7.42 -10.51
N GLY A 239 -24.50 7.46 -9.17
CA GLY A 239 -25.66 7.00 -8.39
C GLY A 239 -25.78 5.47 -8.24
N ASP A 240 -25.17 4.69 -9.13
CA ASP A 240 -25.08 3.23 -8.99
C ASP A 240 -23.97 2.86 -7.99
N LYS A 241 -24.39 2.34 -6.83
CA LYS A 241 -23.50 1.98 -5.71
C LYS A 241 -23.13 0.50 -5.68
N THR A 242 -23.35 -0.25 -6.75
CA THR A 242 -23.01 -1.68 -6.81
C THR A 242 -21.49 -1.91 -6.90
N LEU A 243 -21.03 -3.08 -6.44
CA LEU A 243 -19.63 -3.48 -6.62
C LEU A 243 -19.26 -3.64 -8.10
N ASP A 244 -20.17 -4.15 -8.94
CA ASP A 244 -19.89 -4.31 -10.37
C ASP A 244 -19.62 -2.95 -11.04
N LYS A 245 -20.41 -1.92 -10.68
CA LYS A 245 -20.15 -0.55 -11.11
C LYS A 245 -18.80 -0.05 -10.62
N TYR A 246 -18.51 -0.19 -9.32
CA TYR A 246 -17.26 0.27 -8.72
C TYR A 246 -16.02 -0.35 -9.39
N LEU A 247 -16.03 -1.67 -9.64
CA LEU A 247 -14.93 -2.34 -10.35
C LEU A 247 -14.87 -1.98 -11.84
N THR A 248 -16.00 -1.69 -12.48
CA THR A 248 -16.05 -1.24 -13.87
C THR A 248 -15.48 0.17 -14.02
N ASP A 249 -15.76 1.06 -13.07
CA ASP A 249 -15.15 2.40 -13.06
C ASP A 249 -13.64 2.31 -12.88
N TRP A 250 -13.18 1.48 -11.95
CA TRP A 250 -11.76 1.23 -11.78
C TRP A 250 -11.10 0.69 -13.06
N GLU A 251 -11.73 -0.29 -13.72
CA GLU A 251 -11.28 -0.82 -15.00
C GLU A 251 -11.22 0.25 -16.11
N ASN A 252 -12.17 1.18 -16.14
CA ASN A 252 -12.21 2.25 -17.13
C ASN A 252 -11.17 3.35 -16.86
N ASN A 253 -10.82 3.58 -15.59
CA ASN A 253 -9.87 4.61 -15.18
C ASN A 253 -8.41 4.18 -15.37
N VAL A 254 -8.11 2.88 -15.30
CA VAL A 254 -6.74 2.38 -15.48
C VAL A 254 -6.31 2.41 -16.96
N PRO A 255 -5.03 2.64 -17.26
CA PRO A 255 -4.46 2.40 -18.59
C PRO A 255 -4.76 0.98 -19.09
N SER A 256 -4.98 0.82 -20.40
CA SER A 256 -5.38 -0.47 -21.02
C SER A 256 -4.43 -1.63 -20.70
N THR A 257 -3.13 -1.36 -20.53
CA THR A 257 -2.12 -2.33 -20.11
C THR A 257 -2.44 -3.01 -18.77
N TRP A 258 -3.20 -2.35 -17.89
CA TRP A 258 -3.53 -2.82 -16.54
C TRP A 258 -4.98 -3.31 -16.38
N GLN A 259 -5.85 -3.09 -17.37
CA GLN A 259 -7.23 -3.61 -17.35
C GLN A 259 -7.33 -5.13 -17.10
N PRO A 260 -6.43 -5.99 -17.63
CA PRO A 260 -6.51 -7.44 -17.37
C PRO A 260 -6.48 -7.81 -15.89
N THR A 261 -5.73 -7.06 -15.05
CA THR A 261 -5.70 -7.29 -13.60
C THR A 261 -7.06 -7.04 -12.97
N ILE A 262 -7.75 -5.96 -13.36
CA ILE A 262 -9.07 -5.62 -12.82
C ILE A 262 -10.12 -6.63 -13.31
N GLN A 263 -10.00 -7.08 -14.56
CA GLN A 263 -10.86 -8.14 -15.11
C GLN A 263 -10.68 -9.47 -14.37
N GLU A 264 -9.46 -9.83 -13.96
CA GLU A 264 -9.19 -10.99 -13.13
C GLU A 264 -9.83 -10.86 -11.73
N ILE A 265 -9.69 -9.71 -11.09
CA ILE A 265 -10.34 -9.40 -9.80
C ILE A 265 -11.86 -9.53 -9.91
N LYS A 266 -12.47 -8.88 -10.92
CA LYS A 266 -13.92 -9.00 -11.20
C LYS A 266 -14.34 -10.44 -11.40
N LYS A 267 -13.51 -11.23 -12.08
CA LYS A 267 -13.77 -12.65 -12.32
C LYS A 267 -13.78 -13.45 -11.03
N ILE A 268 -12.79 -13.29 -10.14
CA ILE A 268 -12.74 -14.06 -8.91
C ILE A 268 -13.74 -13.59 -7.85
N LEU A 269 -14.19 -12.32 -7.90
CA LEU A 269 -15.03 -11.73 -6.87
C LEU A 269 -16.53 -11.79 -7.21
N ILE A 270 -16.91 -11.64 -8.49
CA ILE A 270 -18.31 -11.53 -8.91
C ILE A 270 -18.73 -12.64 -9.87
N LYS A 271 -17.84 -13.12 -10.75
CA LYS A 271 -18.21 -14.11 -11.78
C LYS A 271 -18.06 -15.54 -11.25
N SER A 272 -19.16 -16.30 -11.30
CA SER A 272 -19.22 -17.70 -10.82
C SER A 272 -18.67 -18.70 -11.83
#